data_AF-A0AA35WHF8-F1
#
_entry.id   AF-A0AA35WHF8-F1
#
_cell.length_a   1.000
_cell.length_b   1.000
_cell.length_c   1.000
_cell.angle_alpha   90.00
_cell.angle_beta   90.00
_cell.angle_gamma   90.00
#
_symmetry.space_group_name_H-M   'P 1'
#
loop_
_entity.id
_entity.type
_entity.pdbx_description
1 polymer ?
#
loop_
_entity_poly.entity_id
_entity_poly.type
_entity_poly.pdbx_seq_one_letter_code
_entity_poly.pdbx_strand_id
1 'polypeptide(L)'
;MNRFNMPWASEGSPWYDFDFGGAHFVVISTEHDLTTGSTQYEFIINSLQNVDHDQTPWIIMAGHRPMYTVSSQDLKEQNITDTLQAYLEPLFRIYQVDLALWSYHHSYQRTCPVYRGNCVDGGTVHLVVGTGGAQL
;
A
#
# COMPACT_ATOMS: atom_id res chain seq x y z
N MET A 1 -19.58 6.74 16.43
CA MET A 1 -19.21 8.15 16.21
C MET A 1 -17.98 8.16 15.32
N ASN A 2 -18.10 8.63 14.09
CA ASN A 2 -16.99 8.68 13.14
C ASN A 2 -16.26 10.01 13.32
N ARG A 3 -14.96 9.98 13.58
CA ARG A 3 -14.14 11.21 13.79
C ARG A 3 -13.61 11.81 12.50
N PHE A 4 -13.47 10.99 11.46
CA PHE A 4 -12.93 11.39 10.16
C PHE A 4 -13.92 11.01 9.06
N ASN A 5 -14.10 11.90 8.09
CA ASN A 5 -14.86 11.66 6.88
C ASN A 5 -13.87 11.36 5.76
N MET A 6 -13.92 10.14 5.23
CA MET A 6 -13.08 9.71 4.12
C MET A 6 -13.97 9.25 2.96
N PRO A 7 -13.45 9.22 1.72
CA PRO A 7 -14.21 8.74 0.56
C PRO A 7 -14.29 7.20 0.55
N TRP A 8 -14.85 6.61 1.61
CA TRP A 8 -14.86 5.16 1.83
C TRP A 8 -15.43 4.40 0.63
N ALA A 9 -14.79 3.30 0.24
CA ALA A 9 -15.26 2.45 -0.86
C ALA A 9 -16.66 1.86 -0.61
N SER A 10 -16.99 1.61 0.66
CA SER A 10 -18.33 1.31 1.14
C SER A 10 -18.50 1.83 2.57
N GLU A 11 -19.74 1.95 3.05
CA GLU A 11 -20.01 2.53 4.37
C GLU A 11 -19.25 1.77 5.47
N GLY A 12 -18.28 2.46 6.10
CA GLY A 12 -17.47 1.89 7.18
C GLY A 12 -16.21 1.12 6.75
N SER A 13 -15.93 0.97 5.46
CA SER A 13 -14.66 0.36 4.99
C SER A 13 -13.48 1.28 5.30
N PRO A 14 -12.42 0.83 6.01
CA PRO A 14 -11.23 1.64 6.31
C PRO A 14 -10.25 1.78 5.11
N TRP A 15 -10.69 1.49 3.90
CA TRP A 15 -9.94 1.61 2.65
C TRP A 15 -10.75 2.39 1.61
N TYR A 16 -10.03 3.11 0.74
CA TYR A 16 -10.59 4.02 -0.26
C TYR A 16 -9.52 4.43 -1.27
N ASP A 17 -9.96 5.00 -2.38
CA ASP A 17 -9.14 5.57 -3.42
C ASP A 17 -9.60 6.99 -3.78
N PHE A 18 -8.70 7.78 -4.36
CA PHE A 18 -9.01 9.13 -4.86
C PHE A 18 -7.93 9.62 -5.81
N ASP A 19 -8.32 10.55 -6.68
CA ASP A 19 -7.39 11.27 -7.54
C ASP A 19 -7.04 12.64 -6.95
N PHE A 20 -5.77 13.00 -7.04
CA PHE A 20 -5.33 14.36 -6.75
C PHE A 20 -4.24 14.81 -7.71
N GLY A 21 -4.56 15.78 -8.56
CA GLY A 21 -3.67 16.16 -9.65
C GLY A 21 -3.46 14.99 -10.60
N GLY A 22 -2.20 14.70 -10.95
CA GLY A 22 -1.84 13.58 -11.83
C GLY A 22 -1.57 12.26 -11.12
N ALA A 23 -2.08 12.06 -9.90
CA ALA A 23 -1.84 10.86 -9.12
C ALA A 23 -3.15 10.20 -8.63
N HIS A 24 -3.23 8.88 -8.80
CA HIS A 24 -4.25 8.02 -8.23
C HIS A 24 -3.73 7.41 -6.93
N PHE A 25 -4.44 7.64 -5.82
CA PHE A 25 -4.06 7.13 -4.51
C PHE A 25 -4.97 5.97 -4.12
N VAL A 26 -4.38 4.87 -3.66
CA VAL A 26 -5.11 3.72 -3.11
C VAL A 26 -4.69 3.51 -1.67
N VAL A 27 -5.59 3.79 -0.74
CA VAL A 27 -5.35 3.69 0.69
C VAL A 27 -5.98 2.40 1.23
N ILE A 28 -5.14 1.53 1.78
CA ILE A 28 -5.53 0.21 2.29
C ILE A 28 -5.37 0.13 3.81
N SER A 29 -6.14 -0.77 4.40
CA SER A 29 -5.99 -1.19 5.78
C SER A 29 -5.20 -2.49 5.88
N THR A 30 -4.03 -2.42 6.51
CA THR A 30 -3.18 -3.57 6.84
C THR A 30 -3.63 -4.35 8.08
N GLU A 31 -4.71 -3.92 8.75
CA GLU A 31 -5.30 -4.63 9.89
C GLU A 31 -6.52 -5.49 9.52
N HIS A 32 -6.84 -5.56 8.22
CA HIS A 32 -7.98 -6.29 7.68
C HIS A 32 -7.52 -7.28 6.60
N ASP A 33 -8.39 -8.21 6.22
CA ASP A 33 -8.08 -9.24 5.23
C ASP A 33 -7.66 -8.62 3.89
N LEU A 34 -6.56 -9.12 3.34
CA LEU A 34 -5.93 -8.72 2.08
C LEU A 34 -5.74 -9.91 1.14
N THR A 35 -6.22 -11.10 1.53
CA THR A 35 -6.11 -12.32 0.74
C THR A 35 -7.09 -12.30 -0.44
N THR A 36 -6.80 -13.11 -1.46
CA THR A 36 -7.63 -13.23 -2.67
C THR A 36 -9.10 -13.52 -2.32
N GLY A 37 -10.02 -12.78 -2.93
CA GLY A 37 -11.46 -12.89 -2.70
C GLY A 37 -11.99 -12.10 -1.50
N SER A 38 -11.12 -11.49 -0.69
CA SER A 38 -11.56 -10.54 0.36
C SER A 38 -12.12 -9.26 -0.27
N THR A 39 -13.05 -8.59 0.42
CA THR A 39 -13.66 -7.34 -0.06
C THR A 39 -12.63 -6.26 -0.37
N GLN A 40 -11.59 -6.16 0.45
CA GLN A 40 -10.52 -5.20 0.25
C GLN A 40 -9.62 -5.57 -0.94
N TYR A 41 -9.32 -6.85 -1.15
CA TYR A 41 -8.53 -7.30 -2.30
C TYR A 41 -9.25 -7.02 -3.63
N GLU A 42 -10.54 -7.31 -3.71
CA GLU A 42 -11.36 -6.99 -4.90
C GLU A 42 -11.48 -5.49 -5.12
N PHE A 43 -11.57 -4.70 -4.04
CA PHE A 43 -11.53 -3.25 -4.12
C PHE A 43 -10.19 -2.75 -4.73
N ILE A 44 -9.06 -3.26 -4.25
CA ILE A 44 -7.73 -2.86 -4.74
C ILE A 44 -7.60 -3.18 -6.24
N ILE A 45 -8.00 -4.38 -6.67
CA ILE A 45 -8.02 -4.73 -8.09
C ILE A 45 -8.89 -3.76 -8.87
N ASN A 46 -10.09 -3.45 -8.37
CA ASN A 46 -11.00 -2.57 -9.06
C ASN A 46 -10.50 -1.12 -9.16
N SER A 47 -9.85 -0.61 -8.12
CA SER A 47 -9.25 0.72 -8.14
C SER A 47 -8.10 0.77 -9.15
N LEU A 48 -7.18 -0.20 -9.10
CA LEU A 48 -6.00 -0.22 -9.97
C LEU A 48 -6.33 -0.47 -11.46
N GLN A 49 -7.29 -1.35 -11.76
CA GLN A 49 -7.62 -1.68 -13.16
C GLN A 49 -8.32 -0.54 -13.92
N ASN A 50 -8.91 0.41 -13.20
CA ASN A 50 -9.70 1.51 -13.78
C ASN A 50 -8.92 2.83 -13.85
N VAL A 51 -7.62 2.82 -13.55
CA VAL A 51 -6.78 4.02 -13.67
C VAL A 51 -6.64 4.44 -15.13
N ASP A 52 -6.97 5.70 -15.41
CA ASP A 52 -6.68 6.35 -16.68
C ASP A 52 -5.30 7.02 -16.62
N HIS A 53 -4.29 6.34 -17.16
CA HIS A 53 -2.90 6.82 -17.12
C HIS A 53 -2.66 8.11 -17.91
N ASP A 54 -3.56 8.53 -18.81
CA ASP A 54 -3.45 9.84 -19.47
C ASP A 54 -3.83 10.98 -18.51
N GLN A 55 -4.67 10.71 -17.51
CA GLN A 55 -5.09 11.68 -16.49
C GLN A 55 -4.27 11.58 -15.21
N THR A 56 -4.07 10.36 -14.69
CA THR A 56 -3.35 10.07 -13.46
C THR A 56 -2.20 9.10 -13.71
N PRO A 57 -1.09 9.57 -14.34
CA PRO A 57 0.03 8.70 -14.69
C PRO A 57 0.74 8.08 -13.48
N TRP A 58 0.59 8.65 -12.28
CA TRP A 58 1.22 8.15 -11.06
C TRP A 58 0.25 7.35 -10.21
N ILE A 59 0.61 6.12 -9.85
CA ILE A 59 -0.16 5.29 -8.91
C ILE A 59 0.59 5.18 -7.58
N ILE A 60 -0.08 5.60 -6.51
CA ILE A 60 0.48 5.63 -5.16
C ILE A 60 -0.36 4.75 -4.23
N MET A 61 0.24 3.67 -3.75
CA MET A 61 -0.34 2.83 -2.70
C MET A 61 0.02 3.40 -1.33
N ALA A 62 -0.90 3.35 -0.38
CA ALA A 62 -0.63 3.73 1.01
C ALA A 62 -1.24 2.72 2.00
N GLY A 63 -0.45 2.29 2.99
CA GLY A 63 -0.90 1.42 4.06
C GLY A 63 -0.14 1.68 5.36
N HIS A 64 -0.64 1.16 6.48
CA HIS A 64 0.00 1.39 7.78
C HIS A 64 1.24 0.50 7.98
N ARG A 65 1.09 -0.83 7.98
CA ARG A 65 2.22 -1.77 8.13
C ARG A 65 2.98 -1.96 6.80
N PRO A 66 4.32 -1.99 6.80
CA PRO A 66 5.10 -2.03 5.56
C PRO A 66 5.20 -3.43 4.93
N MET A 67 5.30 -3.46 3.59
CA MET A 67 5.64 -4.67 2.81
C MET A 67 7.15 -4.97 2.82
N TYR A 68 7.99 -3.95 2.99
CA TYR A 68 9.45 -4.08 3.08
C TYR A 68 9.96 -3.20 4.21
N THR A 69 10.71 -3.78 5.14
CA THR A 69 11.34 -3.10 6.28
C THR A 69 12.64 -3.82 6.66
N VAL A 70 13.64 -3.09 7.15
CA VAL A 70 14.96 -3.64 7.50
C VAL A 70 15.01 -4.36 8.85
N SER A 71 13.91 -4.41 9.60
CA SER A 71 13.88 -5.07 10.91
C SER A 71 12.46 -5.29 11.45
N SER A 72 11.93 -6.51 11.32
CA SER A 72 10.86 -6.99 12.19
C SER A 72 11.20 -8.39 12.73
N GLN A 73 11.36 -8.49 14.05
CA GLN A 73 11.45 -9.79 14.75
C GLN A 73 10.08 -10.24 15.28
N ASP A 74 9.03 -9.42 15.10
CA ASP A 74 7.66 -9.75 15.50
C ASP A 74 6.99 -10.64 14.43
N LEU A 75 6.54 -11.82 14.85
CA LEU A 75 5.83 -12.78 14.00
C LEU A 75 4.54 -12.21 13.38
N LYS A 76 3.83 -11.32 14.09
CA LYS A 76 2.61 -10.69 13.54
C LYS A 76 2.95 -9.75 12.39
N GLU A 77 4.04 -9.01 12.52
CA GLU A 77 4.53 -8.13 11.45
C GLU A 77 4.99 -8.95 10.25
N GLN A 78 5.66 -10.08 10.48
CA GLN A 78 6.05 -11.01 9.44
C GLN A 78 4.83 -11.55 8.68
N ASN A 79 3.79 -11.99 9.38
CA ASN A 79 2.56 -12.46 8.72
C ASN A 79 1.92 -11.41 7.79
N ILE A 80 1.91 -10.13 8.19
CA ILE A 80 1.38 -9.05 7.34
C ILE A 80 2.33 -8.79 6.17
N THR A 81 3.64 -8.78 6.40
CA THR A 81 4.67 -8.63 5.37
C THR A 81 4.52 -9.72 4.30
N ASP A 82 4.41 -10.98 4.72
CA ASP A 82 4.22 -12.13 3.85
C ASP A 82 2.89 -12.06 3.09
N THR A 83 1.81 -11.60 3.74
CA THR A 83 0.51 -11.39 3.10
C THR A 83 0.60 -10.32 2.01
N LEU A 84 1.23 -9.17 2.31
CA LEU A 84 1.41 -8.08 1.35
C LEU A 84 2.25 -8.54 0.14
N GLN A 85 3.36 -9.24 0.38
CA GLN A 85 4.23 -9.75 -0.67
C GLN A 85 3.56 -10.86 -1.50
N ALA A 86 2.79 -11.77 -0.88
CA ALA A 86 2.13 -12.85 -1.58
C ALA A 86 0.95 -12.38 -2.44
N TYR A 87 0.13 -11.46 -1.93
CA TYR A 87 -1.14 -11.09 -2.55
C TYR A 87 -1.11 -9.74 -3.27
N LEU A 88 -0.41 -8.72 -2.75
CA LEU A 88 -0.46 -7.37 -3.34
C LEU A 88 0.73 -7.05 -4.23
N GLU A 89 1.94 -7.52 -3.92
CA GLU A 89 3.12 -7.27 -4.76
C GLU A 89 2.93 -7.69 -6.24
N PRO A 90 2.28 -8.82 -6.56
CA PRO A 90 1.96 -9.14 -7.95
C PRO A 90 1.06 -8.10 -8.62
N LEU A 91 0.08 -7.55 -7.90
CA LEU A 91 -0.80 -6.50 -8.41
C LEU A 91 -0.01 -5.22 -8.67
N PHE A 92 0.93 -4.86 -7.78
CA PHE A 92 1.77 -3.68 -7.95
C PHE A 92 2.60 -3.78 -9.23
N ARG A 93 3.09 -4.98 -9.56
CA ARG A 93 3.80 -5.23 -10.80
C ARG A 93 2.88 -5.20 -12.03
N ILE A 94 1.69 -5.80 -11.95
CA ILE A 94 0.73 -5.86 -13.07
C ILE A 94 0.22 -4.47 -13.44
N TYR A 95 -0.16 -3.68 -12.43
CA TYR A 95 -0.73 -2.35 -12.60
C TYR A 95 0.30 -1.22 -12.49
N GLN A 96 1.59 -1.56 -12.48
CA GLN A 96 2.71 -0.60 -12.50
C GLN A 96 2.63 0.47 -11.40
N VAL A 97 2.38 0.05 -10.16
CA VAL A 97 2.42 0.97 -9.00
C VAL A 97 3.81 1.59 -8.88
N ASP A 98 3.87 2.92 -8.89
CA ASP A 98 5.14 3.66 -8.84
C ASP A 98 5.72 3.70 -7.43
N LEU A 99 4.87 4.00 -6.45
CA LEU A 99 5.25 4.32 -5.09
C LEU A 99 4.32 3.65 -4.09
N ALA A 100 4.89 3.03 -3.06
CA ALA A 100 4.17 2.50 -1.92
C ALA A 100 4.62 3.16 -0.63
N LEU A 101 3.71 3.87 0.03
CA LEU A 101 3.93 4.58 1.28
C LEU A 101 3.47 3.75 2.47
N TRP A 102 4.36 3.58 3.44
CA TRP A 102 4.13 2.79 4.64
C TRP A 102 4.45 3.60 5.89
N SER A 103 3.96 3.14 7.04
CA SER A 103 4.19 3.74 8.34
C SER A 103 4.58 2.65 9.34
N TYR A 104 4.01 2.69 10.55
CA TYR A 104 4.14 1.72 11.63
C TYR A 104 5.53 1.66 12.28
N HIS A 105 6.60 1.42 11.52
CA HIS A 105 7.96 1.58 12.06
C HIS A 105 8.29 3.07 12.14
N HIS A 106 8.64 3.54 13.34
CA HIS A 106 8.99 4.93 13.61
C HIS A 106 10.40 5.26 13.09
N SER A 107 10.57 5.17 11.78
CA SER A 107 11.83 5.38 11.07
C SER A 107 11.54 5.85 9.65
N TYR A 108 12.57 6.36 8.97
CA TYR A 108 12.55 6.58 7.54
C TYR A 108 13.34 5.47 6.84
N GLN A 109 12.73 4.82 5.86
CA GLN A 109 13.37 3.81 5.03
C GLN A 109 12.93 3.97 3.58
N ARG A 110 13.81 3.64 2.62
CA ARG A 110 13.51 3.69 1.19
C ARG A 110 14.21 2.54 0.47
N THR A 111 13.48 1.79 -0.33
CA THR A 111 14.04 0.71 -1.15
C THR A 111 14.56 1.26 -2.48
N CYS A 112 15.36 0.44 -3.18
CA CYS A 112 15.39 0.50 -4.65
C CYS A 112 14.00 0.15 -5.23
N PRO A 113 13.74 0.40 -6.52
CA PRO A 113 12.66 -0.30 -7.23
C PRO A 113 12.78 -1.81 -6.99
N VAL A 114 11.80 -2.43 -6.33
CA VAL A 114 11.90 -3.80 -5.82
C VAL A 114 10.75 -4.68 -6.32
N TYR A 115 11.05 -5.95 -6.54
CA TYR A 115 10.05 -7.00 -6.77
C TYR A 115 10.61 -8.33 -6.26
N ARG A 116 9.84 -9.05 -5.44
CA ARG A 116 10.23 -10.34 -4.83
C ARG A 116 11.60 -10.27 -4.16
N GLY A 117 11.82 -9.22 -3.36
CA GLY A 117 13.05 -8.99 -2.60
C GLY A 117 14.29 -8.60 -3.42
N ASN A 118 14.17 -8.41 -4.74
CA ASN A 118 15.30 -8.04 -5.59
C ASN A 118 15.09 -6.66 -6.22
N CYS A 119 16.16 -5.88 -6.32
CA CYS A 119 16.12 -4.62 -7.06
C CYS A 119 15.90 -4.93 -8.55
N VAL A 120 14.85 -4.35 -9.15
CA VAL A 120 14.50 -4.54 -10.56
C VAL A 120 14.06 -3.23 -11.19
N ASP A 121 14.45 -2.98 -12.44
CA ASP A 121 13.96 -1.83 -13.18
C ASP A 121 12.43 -1.89 -13.34
N GLY A 122 11.77 -0.75 -13.12
CA GLY A 122 10.31 -0.63 -13.12
C GLY A 122 9.61 -1.41 -11.99
N GLY A 123 10.33 -1.77 -10.92
CA GLY A 123 9.71 -2.21 -9.67
C GLY A 123 9.12 -1.04 -8.88
N THR A 124 8.19 -1.33 -7.97
CA THR A 124 7.64 -0.30 -7.08
C THR A 124 8.70 0.15 -6.09
N VAL A 125 8.75 1.45 -5.80
CA VAL A 125 9.60 1.99 -4.73
C VAL A 125 8.79 2.02 -3.43
N HIS A 126 9.33 1.43 -2.36
CA HIS A 126 8.67 1.38 -1.06
C HIS A 126 9.34 2.38 -0.10
N LEU A 127 8.54 3.22 0.55
CA LEU A 127 8.97 4.17 1.57
C LEU A 127 8.29 3.86 2.88
N VAL A 128 9.08 3.72 3.95
CA VAL A 128 8.57 3.80 5.32
C VAL A 128 8.76 5.24 5.79
N VAL A 129 7.67 5.91 6.17
CA VAL A 129 7.62 7.31 6.61
C VAL A 129 6.90 7.43 7.96
N GLY A 130 7.26 6.58 8.93
CA GLY A 130 6.62 6.52 10.25
C GLY A 130 7.12 7.56 11.27
N THR A 131 7.88 8.57 10.87
CA THR A 131 8.52 9.57 11.76
C THR A 131 7.60 10.72 12.16
N GLY A 132 6.29 10.46 12.30
CA GLY A 132 5.28 11.49 12.59
C GLY A 132 5.29 12.05 14.02
N GLY A 133 6.12 11.52 14.92
CA GLY A 133 6.29 12.04 16.29
C GLY A 133 6.11 11.03 17.42
N ALA A 134 5.81 9.77 17.12
CA ALA A 134 5.93 8.68 18.10
C ALA A 134 7.40 8.38 18.39
N GLN A 135 7.69 7.78 19.55
CA GLN A 135 9.05 7.50 19.98
C GLN A 135 9.75 6.54 19.00
N LEU A 136 10.97 6.92 18.57
CA LEU A 136 11.83 6.11 17.72
C LEU A 136 12.27 4.82 18.40
#